data_AF-A0A4Q2XPI9-F1
#
_entry.id   AF-A0A4Q2XPI9-F1
#
_cell.length_a   1.000
_cell.length_b   1.000
_cell.length_c   1.000
_cell.angle_alpha   90.00
_cell.angle_beta   90.00
_cell.angle_gamma   90.00
#
_symmetry.space_group_name_H-M   'P 1'
#
loop_
_entity.id
_entity.type
_entity.pdbx_description
1 polymer ?
#
loop_
_entity_poly.entity_id
_entity_poly.type
_entity_poly.pdbx_seq_one_letter_code
_entity_poly.pdbx_strand_id
1 'polypeptide(L)'
;MCRITLLTIAPLLLSCAVHARDIRSELKEIEAAGKDVRSLVTRDQIKTWWSADGKELVYRVNTGPERTEFIRVIVATGVKKPVFDHAAVAESLAKATGKAVDPSQLPIDFVNLTPSAPIVVGALGKSWQVSADGRSVSAATLTPVEVSLQTVADARRAKDGTGTATTITFRNVSEEPVEYFWSPERGRKVSYGTIGEGQSSTISTYGGHLWIIENSKHQTIGAVRALDLPAVARITDEKKSEPSGNLSPDGKWHALIKDNNVFVEPTTGGESI
;
A
#
# COMPACT_ATOMS: atom_id res chain seq x y z
N MET A 1 47.90 -75.56 -34.35
CA MET A 1 46.50 -75.86 -33.94
C MET A 1 46.12 -74.90 -32.83
N CYS A 2 45.30 -73.89 -33.11
CA CYS A 2 44.70 -73.04 -32.07
C CYS A 2 43.33 -72.57 -32.59
N ARG A 3 42.26 -72.92 -31.85
CA ARG A 3 40.86 -72.75 -32.23
C ARG A 3 40.43 -71.29 -32.07
N ILE A 4 39.84 -70.72 -33.12
CA ILE A 4 39.14 -69.43 -33.08
C ILE A 4 37.75 -69.68 -32.47
N THR A 5 37.47 -69.05 -31.34
CA THR A 5 36.15 -69.07 -30.69
C THR A 5 35.47 -67.74 -31.02
N LEU A 6 34.37 -67.77 -31.79
CA LEU A 6 33.51 -66.61 -32.04
C LEU A 6 32.77 -66.24 -30.74
N LEU A 7 32.95 -65.01 -30.26
CA LEU A 7 32.18 -64.43 -29.17
C LEU A 7 31.10 -63.51 -29.76
N THR A 8 29.84 -63.92 -29.65
CA THR A 8 28.67 -63.11 -30.03
C THR A 8 28.47 -61.95 -29.04
N ILE A 9 28.53 -60.71 -29.53
CA ILE A 9 28.23 -59.50 -28.77
C ILE A 9 26.73 -59.18 -28.94
N ALA A 10 25.96 -59.24 -27.85
CA ALA A 10 24.58 -58.77 -27.81
C ALA A 10 24.55 -57.26 -27.47
N PRO A 11 23.78 -56.42 -28.19
CA PRO A 11 23.71 -55.00 -27.88
C PRO A 11 22.76 -54.77 -26.69
N LEU A 12 23.27 -54.16 -25.62
CA LEU A 12 22.49 -53.69 -24.48
C LEU A 12 21.90 -52.31 -24.84
N LEU A 13 20.62 -52.26 -25.19
CA LEU A 13 19.88 -51.01 -25.36
C LEU A 13 19.65 -50.39 -23.97
N LEU A 14 20.44 -49.37 -23.63
CA LEU A 14 20.24 -48.55 -22.43
C LEU A 14 19.08 -47.58 -22.72
N SER A 15 17.86 -47.94 -22.31
CA SER A 15 16.73 -47.00 -22.29
C SER A 15 16.99 -45.93 -21.22
N CYS A 16 17.38 -44.73 -21.64
CA CYS A 16 17.26 -43.54 -20.79
C CYS A 16 15.76 -43.26 -20.56
N ALA A 17 15.23 -43.73 -19.42
CA ALA A 17 13.97 -43.24 -18.90
C ALA A 17 14.20 -41.79 -18.44
N VAL A 18 13.90 -40.83 -19.31
CA VAL A 18 13.75 -39.42 -18.97
C VAL A 18 12.62 -39.35 -17.94
N HIS A 19 12.97 -39.25 -16.66
CA HIS A 19 12.01 -38.94 -15.62
C HIS A 19 11.63 -37.48 -15.84
N ALA A 20 10.48 -37.26 -16.46
CA ALA A 20 9.81 -35.96 -16.45
C ALA A 20 9.49 -35.65 -14.97
N ARG A 21 10.44 -35.01 -14.28
CA ARG A 21 10.21 -34.42 -12.96
C ARG A 21 9.10 -33.39 -13.14
N ASP A 22 8.11 -33.42 -12.28
CA ASP A 22 6.98 -32.52 -12.35
C ASP A 22 7.43 -31.10 -12.01
N ILE A 23 7.80 -30.35 -13.06
CA ILE A 23 8.27 -28.97 -13.00
C ILE A 23 7.27 -28.08 -12.23
N ARG A 24 5.97 -28.42 -12.20
CA ARG A 24 4.97 -27.65 -11.42
C ARG A 24 5.14 -27.85 -9.92
N SER A 25 5.48 -29.06 -9.47
CA SER A 25 5.75 -29.33 -8.05
C SER A 25 7.03 -28.63 -7.60
N GLU A 26 8.09 -28.73 -8.40
CA GLU A 26 9.36 -28.04 -8.12
C GLU A 26 9.21 -26.51 -8.14
N LEU A 27 8.43 -25.95 -9.07
CA LEU A 27 8.15 -24.51 -9.09
C LEU A 27 7.36 -24.07 -7.85
N LYS A 28 6.39 -24.87 -7.40
CA LYS A 28 5.63 -24.59 -6.18
C LYS A 28 6.50 -24.66 -4.92
N GLU A 29 7.45 -25.59 -4.87
CA GLU A 29 8.44 -25.69 -3.79
C GLU A 29 9.44 -24.54 -3.82
N ILE A 30 9.92 -24.11 -4.99
CA ILE A 30 10.80 -22.94 -5.13
C ILE A 30 10.05 -21.64 -4.76
N GLU A 31 8.77 -21.51 -5.14
CA GLU A 31 7.94 -20.38 -4.73
C GLU A 31 7.66 -20.38 -3.22
N ALA A 32 7.42 -21.55 -2.62
CA ALA A 32 7.24 -21.70 -1.18
C ALA A 32 8.54 -21.37 -0.43
N ALA A 33 9.67 -21.94 -0.83
CA ALA A 33 10.99 -21.65 -0.28
C ALA A 33 11.36 -20.17 -0.48
N GLY A 34 11.00 -19.57 -1.61
CA GLY A 34 11.19 -18.14 -1.88
C GLY A 34 10.31 -17.24 -1.01
N LYS A 35 9.08 -17.65 -0.68
CA LYS A 35 8.22 -16.97 0.30
C LYS A 35 8.78 -17.08 1.71
N ASP A 36 9.29 -18.25 2.09
CA ASP A 36 9.91 -18.49 3.40
C ASP A 36 11.21 -17.71 3.55
N VAL A 37 12.05 -17.64 2.51
CA VAL A 37 13.27 -16.82 2.54
C VAL A 37 12.95 -15.32 2.54
N ARG A 38 11.93 -14.86 1.80
CA ARG A 38 11.49 -13.46 1.84
C ARG A 38 10.91 -13.07 3.20
N SER A 39 10.18 -13.96 3.87
CA SER A 39 9.63 -13.67 5.20
C SER A 39 10.70 -13.59 6.30
N LEU A 40 11.89 -14.15 6.05
CA LEU A 40 13.08 -13.97 6.90
C LEU A 40 13.78 -12.62 6.69
N VAL A 41 13.56 -11.95 5.55
CA VAL A 41 14.09 -10.61 5.32
C VAL A 41 13.23 -9.60 6.08
N THR A 42 13.77 -9.09 7.18
CA THR A 42 13.12 -8.03 7.94
C THR A 42 13.32 -6.67 7.27
N ARG A 43 12.36 -5.77 7.46
CA ARG A 43 12.36 -4.39 6.95
C ARG A 43 12.42 -4.27 5.43
N ASP A 44 11.81 -5.21 4.69
CA ASP A 44 11.72 -5.19 3.22
C ASP A 44 10.40 -4.58 2.71
N GLN A 45 9.40 -4.45 3.59
CA GLN A 45 8.12 -3.81 3.30
C GLN A 45 7.92 -2.57 4.16
N ILE A 46 7.69 -1.44 3.48
CA ILE A 46 7.31 -0.18 4.12
C ILE A 46 5.93 0.22 3.63
N LYS A 47 5.03 0.51 4.58
CA LYS A 47 3.77 1.20 4.34
C LYS A 47 3.79 2.50 5.13
N THR A 48 3.53 3.62 4.48
CA THR A 48 3.72 4.97 5.04
C THR A 48 2.43 5.76 5.11
N TRP A 49 2.32 6.59 6.13
CA TRP A 49 1.25 7.55 6.34
C TRP A 49 1.82 8.87 6.83
N TRP A 50 1.62 9.93 6.05
CA TRP A 50 2.13 11.27 6.35
C TRP A 50 1.09 12.12 7.07
N SER A 51 1.55 13.03 7.93
CA SER A 51 0.70 14.12 8.42
C SER A 51 0.38 15.08 7.28
N ALA A 52 -0.79 15.73 7.34
CA ALA A 52 -1.22 16.65 6.28
C ALA A 52 -0.23 17.80 6.01
N ASP A 53 0.54 18.21 7.02
CA ASP A 53 1.57 19.24 6.92
C ASP A 53 2.97 18.71 6.54
N GLY A 54 3.10 17.39 6.32
CA GLY A 54 4.35 16.72 5.93
C GLY A 54 5.44 16.71 7.00
N LYS A 55 5.16 17.13 8.23
CA LYS A 55 6.16 17.21 9.32
C LYS A 55 6.38 15.90 10.05
N GLU A 56 5.47 14.95 9.86
CA GLU A 56 5.53 13.66 10.51
C GLU A 56 5.20 12.54 9.55
N LEU A 57 5.89 11.42 9.75
CA LEU A 57 5.67 10.17 9.03
C LEU A 57 5.42 9.06 10.05
N VAL A 58 4.38 8.27 9.83
CA VAL A 58 4.29 6.92 10.41
C VAL A 58 4.58 5.91 9.34
N TYR A 59 5.43 4.94 9.66
CA TYR A 59 5.61 3.78 8.81
C TYR A 59 5.39 2.48 9.58
N ARG A 60 4.82 1.51 8.88
CA ARG A 60 4.80 0.11 9.29
C ARG A 60 5.99 -0.59 8.68
N VAL A 61 6.70 -1.36 9.50
CA VAL A 61 7.84 -2.19 9.09
C VAL A 61 7.68 -3.60 9.66
N ASN A 62 8.14 -4.61 8.93
CA ASN A 62 8.29 -5.97 9.45
C ASN A 62 9.61 -6.13 10.21
N THR A 63 9.57 -6.64 11.44
CA THR A 63 10.77 -6.86 12.28
C THR A 63 11.06 -8.33 12.57
N GLY A 64 10.30 -9.24 11.94
CA GLY A 64 10.49 -10.69 12.00
C GLY A 64 9.36 -11.42 11.29
N PRO A 65 9.41 -12.77 11.23
CA PRO A 65 8.28 -13.58 10.81
C PRO A 65 7.06 -13.20 11.64
N GLU A 66 6.00 -12.77 10.96
CA GLU A 66 4.77 -12.33 11.60
C GLU A 66 5.01 -11.32 12.73
N ARG A 67 5.94 -10.38 12.58
CA ARG A 67 6.11 -9.26 13.52
C ARG A 67 6.14 -7.93 12.80
N THR A 68 5.28 -7.01 13.21
CA THR A 68 5.23 -5.66 12.67
C THR A 68 5.42 -4.63 13.77
N GLU A 69 6.02 -3.49 13.40
CA GLU A 69 6.18 -2.32 14.26
C GLU A 69 5.69 -1.08 13.53
N PHE A 70 5.10 -0.15 14.28
CA PHE A 70 4.69 1.16 13.79
C PHE A 70 5.58 2.22 14.41
N ILE A 71 6.33 2.93 13.57
CA ILE A 71 7.30 3.93 13.99
C ILE A 71 6.88 5.30 13.47
N ARG A 72 6.86 6.29 14.37
CA ARG A 72 6.68 7.71 14.07
C ARG A 72 8.03 8.38 13.92
N VAL A 73 8.19 9.15 12.86
CA VAL A 73 9.33 10.02 12.57
C VAL A 73 8.86 11.46 12.64
N ILE A 74 9.55 12.28 13.44
CA ILE A 74 9.43 13.74 13.37
C ILE A 74 10.48 14.23 12.39
N VAL A 75 10.06 14.70 11.21
CA VAL A 75 10.95 14.99 10.07
C VAL A 75 11.98 16.05 10.43
N ALA A 76 11.55 17.10 11.13
CA ALA A 76 12.42 18.22 11.49
C ALA A 76 13.59 17.83 12.40
N THR A 77 13.46 16.74 13.18
CA THR A 77 14.47 16.32 14.16
C THR A 77 15.06 14.95 13.87
N GLY A 78 14.51 14.19 12.92
CA GLY A 78 14.86 12.80 12.68
C GLY A 78 14.48 11.83 13.81
N VAL A 79 13.78 12.29 14.85
CA VAL A 79 13.47 11.45 16.02
C VAL A 79 12.48 10.35 15.60
N LYS A 80 12.91 9.09 15.77
CA LYS A 80 12.12 7.88 15.54
C LYS A 80 11.66 7.30 16.88
N LYS A 81 10.36 7.05 17.03
CA LYS A 81 9.79 6.40 18.23
C LYS A 81 8.60 5.51 17.88
N PRO A 82 8.30 4.46 18.67
CA PRO A 82 7.05 3.73 18.52
C PRO A 82 5.85 4.67 18.54
N VAL A 83 4.89 4.43 17.65
CA VAL A 83 3.66 5.25 17.57
C VAL A 83 2.81 5.06 18.83
N PHE A 84 2.72 3.83 19.29
CA PHE A 84 1.93 3.39 20.44
C PHE A 84 2.58 2.16 21.08
N ASP A 85 2.18 1.85 22.32
CA ASP A 85 2.46 0.57 22.94
C ASP A 85 1.58 -0.52 22.30
N HIS A 86 2.21 -1.47 21.62
CA HIS A 86 1.52 -2.53 20.89
C HIS A 86 0.67 -3.44 21.78
N ALA A 87 1.15 -3.76 22.99
CA ALA A 87 0.43 -4.62 23.92
C ALA A 87 -0.82 -3.90 24.42
N ALA A 88 -0.68 -2.62 24.79
CA ALA A 88 -1.80 -1.80 25.23
C ALA A 88 -2.86 -1.65 24.12
N VAL A 89 -2.45 -1.34 22.89
CA VAL A 89 -3.38 -1.17 21.76
C VAL A 89 -4.09 -2.48 21.43
N ALA A 90 -3.38 -3.61 21.44
CA ALA A 90 -4.00 -4.92 21.20
C ALA A 90 -5.08 -5.23 22.25
N GLU A 91 -4.77 -5.01 23.53
CA GLU A 91 -5.72 -5.21 24.62
C GLU A 91 -6.94 -4.29 24.48
N SER A 92 -6.74 -3.02 24.18
CA SER A 92 -7.83 -2.04 24.05
C SER A 92 -8.70 -2.30 22.83
N LEU A 93 -8.12 -2.68 21.68
CA LEU A 93 -8.88 -3.12 20.51
C LEU A 93 -9.65 -4.42 20.78
N ALA A 94 -9.05 -5.38 21.48
CA ALA A 94 -9.72 -6.62 21.83
C ALA A 94 -10.93 -6.37 22.73
N LYS A 95 -10.77 -5.52 23.74
CA LYS A 95 -11.88 -5.08 24.61
C LYS A 95 -12.99 -4.37 23.84
N ALA A 96 -12.63 -3.46 22.94
CA ALA A 96 -13.60 -2.66 22.20
C ALA A 96 -14.36 -3.46 21.10
N THR A 97 -13.76 -4.54 20.59
CA THR A 97 -14.33 -5.30 19.46
C THR A 97 -14.82 -6.69 19.83
N GLY A 98 -14.42 -7.22 20.98
CA GLY A 98 -14.65 -8.62 21.37
C GLY A 98 -13.87 -9.64 20.54
N LYS A 99 -12.92 -9.20 19.71
CA LYS A 99 -12.07 -10.07 18.88
C LYS A 99 -10.68 -10.20 19.50
N ALA A 100 -10.06 -11.37 19.39
CA ALA A 100 -8.67 -11.53 19.75
C ALA A 100 -7.79 -10.66 18.83
N VAL A 101 -6.81 -9.98 19.42
CA VAL A 101 -5.84 -9.14 18.70
C VAL A 101 -4.45 -9.53 19.18
N ASP A 102 -3.59 -9.93 18.23
CA ASP A 102 -2.20 -10.27 18.52
C ASP A 102 -1.36 -8.99 18.60
N PRO A 103 -0.68 -8.72 19.74
CA PRO A 103 0.17 -7.53 19.89
C PRO A 103 1.41 -7.52 18.99
N SER A 104 1.88 -8.68 18.51
CA SER A 104 2.98 -8.77 17.56
C SER A 104 2.54 -8.51 16.10
N GLN A 105 1.23 -8.56 15.84
CA GLN A 105 0.58 -8.48 14.54
C GLN A 105 -0.65 -7.57 14.60
N LEU A 106 -0.46 -6.31 15.00
CA LEU A 106 -1.60 -5.39 15.10
C LEU A 106 -2.32 -5.28 13.74
N PRO A 107 -3.65 -5.49 13.68
CA PRO A 107 -4.44 -5.47 12.45
C PRO A 107 -4.75 -4.02 12.04
N ILE A 108 -3.70 -3.20 11.92
CA ILE A 108 -3.80 -1.80 11.56
C ILE A 108 -3.63 -1.64 10.05
N ASP A 109 -4.72 -1.20 9.45
CA ASP A 109 -4.91 -0.96 8.03
C ASP A 109 -4.33 0.37 7.59
N PHE A 110 -4.55 1.42 8.38
CA PHE A 110 -4.03 2.76 8.16
C PHE A 110 -3.74 3.48 9.48
N VAL A 111 -2.92 4.53 9.40
CA VAL A 111 -2.71 5.50 10.48
C VAL A 111 -3.00 6.90 9.94
N ASN A 112 -3.85 7.65 10.62
CA ASN A 112 -4.13 9.05 10.32
C ASN A 112 -3.53 9.94 11.41
N LEU A 113 -2.58 10.78 11.02
CA LEU A 113 -1.91 11.73 11.90
C LEU A 113 -2.66 13.07 11.85
N THR A 114 -3.28 13.45 12.97
CA THR A 114 -3.86 14.78 13.13
C THR A 114 -2.85 15.72 13.80
N PRO A 115 -2.81 17.02 13.45
CA PRO A 115 -1.88 17.98 14.05
C PRO A 115 -1.97 18.10 15.58
N SER A 116 -3.13 17.79 16.15
CA SER A 116 -3.46 18.06 17.55
C SER A 116 -3.54 16.82 18.44
N ALA A 117 -3.33 15.62 17.88
CA ALA A 117 -3.88 14.37 18.41
C ALA A 117 -5.43 14.40 18.48
N PRO A 118 -6.10 13.25 18.47
CA PRO A 118 -5.61 11.87 18.53
C PRO A 118 -5.00 11.32 17.23
N ILE A 119 -4.23 10.24 17.37
CA ILE A 119 -3.92 9.34 16.26
C ILE A 119 -5.17 8.49 16.03
N VAL A 120 -5.63 8.43 14.77
CA VAL A 120 -6.74 7.56 14.38
C VAL A 120 -6.17 6.40 13.57
N VAL A 121 -6.50 5.17 13.95
CA VAL A 121 -6.08 3.97 13.24
C VAL A 121 -7.28 3.26 12.62
N GLY A 122 -7.09 2.69 11.44
CA GLY A 122 -8.02 1.74 10.86
C GLY A 122 -7.69 0.37 11.40
N ALA A 123 -8.63 -0.29 12.07
CA ALA A 123 -8.44 -1.65 12.52
C ALA A 123 -9.76 -2.42 12.53
N LEU A 124 -9.71 -3.68 12.07
CA LEU A 124 -10.85 -4.60 12.07
C LEU A 124 -12.08 -4.01 11.34
N GLY A 125 -11.84 -3.26 10.25
CA GLY A 125 -12.88 -2.63 9.42
C GLY A 125 -13.54 -1.39 10.02
N LYS A 126 -13.00 -0.85 11.12
CA LYS A 126 -13.49 0.38 11.76
C LYS A 126 -12.35 1.36 12.03
N SER A 127 -12.69 2.61 12.28
CA SER A 127 -11.73 3.64 12.68
C SER A 127 -11.76 3.82 14.19
N TRP A 128 -10.58 3.92 14.80
CA TRP A 128 -10.40 4.01 16.25
C TRP A 128 -9.46 5.16 16.58
N GLN A 129 -9.90 6.04 17.47
CA GLN A 129 -9.02 7.00 18.14
C GLN A 129 -8.26 6.26 19.23
N VAL A 130 -6.93 6.35 19.21
CA VAL A 130 -6.04 5.69 20.18
C VAL A 130 -5.44 6.75 21.10
N SER A 131 -5.46 6.50 22.41
CA SER A 131 -4.77 7.36 23.39
C SER A 131 -3.25 7.33 23.17
N ALA A 132 -2.54 8.38 23.60
CA ALA A 132 -1.09 8.47 23.41
C ALA A 132 -0.32 7.31 24.07
N ASP A 133 -0.86 6.71 25.12
CA ASP A 133 -0.30 5.56 25.82
C ASP A 133 -0.85 4.20 25.32
N GLY A 134 -1.73 4.20 24.32
CA GLY A 134 -2.34 3.01 23.74
C GLY A 134 -3.41 2.33 24.61
N ARG A 135 -3.63 2.79 25.85
CA ARG A 135 -4.48 2.10 26.83
C ARG A 135 -5.98 2.32 26.65
N SER A 136 -6.39 3.24 25.79
CA SER A 136 -7.80 3.45 25.48
C SER A 136 -8.00 3.60 23.98
N VAL A 137 -9.08 2.99 23.47
CA VAL A 137 -9.56 3.20 22.12
C VAL A 137 -11.04 3.57 22.13
N SER A 138 -11.43 4.51 21.28
CA SER A 138 -12.82 4.90 21.06
C SER A 138 -13.13 4.92 19.57
N ALA A 139 -14.39 4.66 19.19
CA ALA A 139 -14.79 4.77 17.80
C ALA A 139 -14.50 6.19 17.28
N ALA A 140 -13.94 6.27 16.07
CA ALA A 140 -13.63 7.52 15.41
C ALA A 140 -14.36 7.60 14.07
N THR A 141 -14.70 8.82 13.68
CA THR A 141 -15.11 9.14 12.31
C THR A 141 -13.97 9.90 11.67
N LEU A 142 -13.50 9.43 10.53
CA LEU A 142 -12.49 10.14 9.77
C LEU A 142 -13.14 11.28 8.99
N THR A 143 -12.57 12.47 9.13
CA THR A 143 -12.83 13.56 8.19
C THR A 143 -12.16 13.20 6.86
N PRO A 144 -12.90 13.22 5.74
CA PRO A 144 -12.32 12.97 4.43
C PRO A 144 -11.20 13.97 4.12
N VAL A 145 -10.07 13.46 3.63
CA VAL A 145 -8.94 14.29 3.21
C VAL A 145 -9.21 14.82 1.81
N GLU A 146 -9.02 16.12 1.58
CA GLU A 146 -9.11 16.66 0.23
C GLU A 146 -7.88 16.25 -0.58
N VAL A 147 -8.10 15.76 -1.80
CA VAL A 147 -7.05 15.35 -2.74
C VAL A 147 -7.28 16.01 -4.09
N SER A 148 -6.19 16.43 -4.73
CA SER A 148 -6.22 17.07 -6.05
C SER A 148 -6.05 16.05 -7.18
N LEU A 149 -6.49 16.41 -8.39
CA LEU A 149 -6.18 15.61 -9.58
C LEU A 149 -4.69 15.66 -9.93
N GLN A 150 -4.16 14.48 -10.26
CA GLN A 150 -2.81 14.27 -10.75
C GLN A 150 -2.82 14.03 -12.27
N THR A 151 -1.63 14.04 -12.88
CA THR A 151 -1.48 13.42 -14.19
C THR A 151 -1.68 11.90 -14.08
N VAL A 152 -2.17 11.28 -15.16
CA VAL A 152 -2.30 9.80 -15.21
C VAL A 152 -0.95 9.11 -15.03
N ALA A 153 0.12 9.73 -15.51
CA ALA A 153 1.46 9.18 -15.38
C ALA A 153 1.88 9.12 -13.91
N ASP A 154 1.71 10.21 -13.16
CA ASP A 154 2.11 10.29 -11.75
C ASP A 154 1.23 9.42 -10.87
N ALA A 155 -0.09 9.42 -11.10
CA ALA A 155 -1.00 8.52 -10.40
C ALA A 155 -0.65 7.04 -10.63
N ARG A 156 -0.02 6.69 -11.76
CA ARG A 156 0.48 5.34 -12.06
C ARG A 156 1.87 5.04 -11.50
N ARG A 157 2.68 6.04 -11.14
CA ARG A 157 4.02 5.81 -10.54
C ARG A 157 3.95 5.24 -9.13
N ALA A 158 2.87 5.52 -8.40
CA ALA A 158 2.64 4.94 -7.09
C ALA A 158 2.58 3.40 -7.18
N LYS A 159 3.29 2.72 -6.26
CA LYS A 159 3.45 1.27 -6.24
C LYS A 159 2.09 0.56 -6.27
N ASP A 160 2.00 -0.51 -7.06
CA ASP A 160 0.77 -1.29 -7.22
C ASP A 160 0.44 -2.07 -5.93
N GLY A 161 -0.85 -2.08 -5.59
CA GLY A 161 -1.41 -2.82 -4.45
C GLY A 161 -2.80 -2.32 -4.11
N THR A 162 -3.75 -3.24 -3.90
CA THR A 162 -5.04 -2.92 -3.29
C THR A 162 -4.86 -2.79 -1.78
N GLY A 163 -5.03 -1.57 -1.31
CA GLY A 163 -5.07 -1.22 0.10
C GLY A 163 -6.44 -1.50 0.73
N THR A 164 -6.74 -0.82 1.83
CA THR A 164 -7.93 -1.08 2.65
C THR A 164 -9.18 -0.50 2.00
N ALA A 165 -10.35 -1.12 2.28
CA ALA A 165 -11.64 -0.58 1.86
C ALA A 165 -11.83 0.85 2.40
N THR A 166 -12.20 1.77 1.52
CA THR A 166 -12.34 3.19 1.79
C THR A 166 -13.48 3.80 0.96
N THR A 167 -13.72 5.10 1.12
CA THR A 167 -14.61 5.88 0.25
C THR A 167 -13.85 7.01 -0.43
N ILE A 168 -14.27 7.34 -1.65
CA ILE A 168 -13.84 8.54 -2.35
C ILE A 168 -15.07 9.30 -2.82
N THR A 169 -15.11 10.60 -2.52
CA THR A 169 -16.12 11.54 -3.01
C THR A 169 -15.51 12.37 -4.11
N PHE A 170 -15.98 12.20 -5.33
CA PHE A 170 -15.63 13.08 -6.44
C PHE A 170 -16.50 14.32 -6.37
N ARG A 171 -15.90 15.50 -6.24
CA ARG A 171 -16.58 16.80 -6.24
C ARG A 171 -16.21 17.54 -7.51
N ASN A 172 -17.17 17.69 -8.43
CA ASN A 172 -16.96 18.47 -9.64
C ASN A 172 -17.05 19.96 -9.30
N VAL A 173 -15.92 20.65 -9.41
CA VAL A 173 -15.84 22.11 -9.27
C VAL A 173 -15.41 22.78 -10.58
N SER A 174 -15.35 22.02 -11.67
CA SER A 174 -15.15 22.56 -13.03
C SER A 174 -16.48 23.05 -13.61
N GLU A 175 -16.40 23.85 -14.67
CA GLU A 175 -17.55 24.43 -15.38
C GLU A 175 -18.21 23.44 -16.37
N GLU A 176 -17.66 22.24 -16.53
CA GLU A 176 -18.20 21.21 -17.44
C GLU A 176 -18.58 19.93 -16.68
N PRO A 177 -19.54 19.14 -17.18
CA PRO A 177 -19.77 17.78 -16.69
C PRO A 177 -18.54 16.90 -16.91
N VAL A 178 -18.29 16.02 -15.94
CA VAL A 178 -17.16 15.09 -15.98
C VAL A 178 -17.62 13.65 -15.80
N GLU A 179 -16.95 12.72 -16.47
CA GLU A 179 -17.13 11.29 -16.28
C GLU A 179 -15.94 10.71 -15.54
N TYR A 180 -16.18 9.75 -14.65
CA TYR A 180 -15.14 9.15 -13.81
C TYR A 180 -15.13 7.63 -13.97
N PHE A 181 -13.91 7.09 -14.03
CA PHE A 181 -13.66 5.71 -14.44
C PHE A 181 -12.74 5.00 -13.47
N TRP A 182 -13.07 3.77 -13.10
CA TRP A 182 -12.12 2.86 -12.48
C TRP A 182 -11.17 2.28 -13.54
N SER A 183 -9.85 2.39 -13.33
CA SER A 183 -8.84 1.86 -14.26
C SER A 183 -8.02 0.75 -13.58
N PRO A 184 -8.49 -0.52 -13.62
CA PRO A 184 -7.82 -1.64 -12.95
C PRO A 184 -6.49 -2.02 -13.58
N GLU A 185 -6.37 -1.82 -14.90
CA GLU A 185 -5.20 -2.14 -15.69
C GLU A 185 -4.98 -1.07 -16.75
N ARG A 186 -3.74 -0.96 -17.25
CA ARG A 186 -3.38 0.08 -18.22
C ARG A 186 -4.24 -0.06 -19.48
N GLY A 187 -4.91 1.03 -19.84
CA GLY A 187 -5.73 1.12 -21.05
C GLY A 187 -7.18 0.69 -20.86
N ARG A 188 -7.52 0.07 -19.72
CA ARG A 188 -8.92 -0.27 -19.39
C ARG A 188 -9.52 0.77 -18.46
N LYS A 189 -10.78 1.13 -18.70
CA LYS A 189 -11.59 2.04 -17.91
C LYS A 189 -13.01 1.49 -17.80
N VAL A 190 -13.55 1.49 -16.59
CA VAL A 190 -14.95 1.14 -16.31
C VAL A 190 -15.64 2.41 -15.84
N SER A 191 -16.65 2.87 -16.57
CA SER A 191 -17.40 4.08 -16.21
C SER A 191 -18.24 3.85 -14.95
N TYR A 192 -18.27 4.86 -14.09
CA TYR A 192 -19.15 4.94 -12.92
C TYR A 192 -20.18 6.09 -13.05
N GLY A 193 -20.26 6.72 -14.23
CA GLY A 193 -21.23 7.75 -14.56
C GLY A 193 -20.66 9.17 -14.59
N THR A 194 -21.58 10.13 -14.74
CA THR A 194 -21.27 11.54 -14.96
C THR A 194 -21.63 12.37 -13.73
N ILE A 195 -20.83 13.40 -13.44
CA ILE A 195 -21.03 14.37 -12.36
C ILE A 195 -21.19 15.76 -13.01
N GLY A 196 -22.35 16.38 -12.85
CA GLY A 196 -22.59 17.74 -13.32
C GLY A 196 -21.77 18.79 -12.55
N GLU A 197 -21.75 20.02 -13.05
CA GLU A 197 -21.11 21.16 -12.37
C GLU A 197 -21.63 21.31 -10.93
N GLY A 198 -20.71 21.51 -9.98
CA GLY A 198 -21.02 21.67 -8.56
C GLY A 198 -21.53 20.41 -7.85
N GLN A 199 -21.77 19.31 -8.57
CA GLN A 199 -22.28 18.07 -8.00
C GLN A 199 -21.15 17.19 -7.44
N SER A 200 -21.55 16.17 -6.68
CA SER A 200 -20.61 15.17 -6.15
C SER A 200 -21.17 13.76 -6.24
N SER A 201 -20.28 12.79 -6.37
CA SER A 201 -20.60 11.36 -6.28
C SER A 201 -19.65 10.69 -5.30
N THR A 202 -20.19 9.89 -4.37
CA THR A 202 -19.41 9.11 -3.40
C THR A 202 -19.48 7.64 -3.76
N ILE A 203 -18.33 6.99 -3.78
CA ILE A 203 -18.22 5.56 -4.05
C ILE A 203 -17.39 4.84 -2.99
N SER A 204 -17.70 3.57 -2.78
CA SER A 204 -16.82 2.65 -2.04
C SER A 204 -15.75 2.10 -2.98
N THR A 205 -14.50 2.11 -2.53
CA THR A 205 -13.34 1.66 -3.31
C THR A 205 -12.28 1.07 -2.38
N TYR A 206 -11.12 0.72 -2.91
CA TYR A 206 -9.99 0.27 -2.10
C TYR A 206 -8.83 1.23 -2.29
N GLY A 207 -8.03 1.43 -1.24
CA GLY A 207 -6.78 2.17 -1.34
C GLY A 207 -5.94 1.65 -2.51
N GLY A 208 -5.24 2.54 -3.20
CA GLY A 208 -4.48 2.18 -4.39
C GLY A 208 -5.29 2.06 -5.69
N HIS A 209 -6.63 2.03 -5.66
CA HIS A 209 -7.42 2.06 -6.89
C HIS A 209 -7.19 3.36 -7.68
N LEU A 210 -6.93 3.22 -8.99
CA LEU A 210 -6.76 4.35 -9.90
C LEU A 210 -8.10 4.76 -10.51
N TRP A 211 -8.41 6.04 -10.36
CA TRP A 211 -9.59 6.68 -10.93
C TRP A 211 -9.17 7.71 -11.97
N ILE A 212 -9.71 7.60 -13.17
CA ILE A 212 -9.46 8.52 -14.29
C ILE A 212 -10.68 9.41 -14.47
N ILE A 213 -10.44 10.71 -14.70
CA ILE A 213 -11.48 11.71 -14.92
C ILE A 213 -11.37 12.23 -16.34
N GLU A 214 -12.50 12.28 -17.06
CA GLU A 214 -12.60 12.82 -18.40
C GLU A 214 -13.67 13.90 -18.48
N ASN A 215 -13.43 14.90 -19.33
CA ASN A 215 -14.42 15.93 -19.62
C ASN A 215 -15.46 15.43 -20.65
N SER A 216 -16.41 16.32 -20.95
CA SER A 216 -17.46 16.11 -21.96
C SER A 216 -16.96 15.73 -23.37
N LYS A 217 -15.69 16.02 -23.68
CA LYS A 217 -15.03 15.72 -24.97
C LYS A 217 -14.25 14.40 -24.94
N HIS A 218 -14.43 13.59 -23.91
CA HIS A 218 -13.66 12.36 -23.65
C HIS A 218 -12.14 12.59 -23.53
N GLN A 219 -11.73 13.80 -23.19
CA GLN A 219 -10.32 14.11 -22.94
C GLN A 219 -10.03 13.85 -21.46
N THR A 220 -8.97 13.09 -21.17
CA THR A 220 -8.54 12.87 -19.79
C THR A 220 -7.99 14.16 -19.18
N ILE A 221 -8.71 14.68 -18.18
CA ILE A 221 -8.33 15.89 -17.45
C ILE A 221 -7.51 15.58 -16.19
N GLY A 222 -7.51 14.35 -15.71
CA GLY A 222 -6.66 13.94 -14.60
C GLY A 222 -6.95 12.54 -14.08
N ALA A 223 -6.23 12.18 -13.03
CA ALA A 223 -6.47 10.95 -12.29
C ALA A 223 -6.26 11.16 -10.79
N VAL A 224 -6.89 10.33 -9.98
CA VAL A 224 -6.65 10.26 -8.54
C VAL A 224 -6.45 8.81 -8.14
N ARG A 225 -5.52 8.55 -7.24
CA ARG A 225 -5.38 7.24 -6.60
C ARG A 225 -6.04 7.30 -5.23
N ALA A 226 -6.92 6.34 -4.95
CA ALA A 226 -7.59 6.29 -3.67
C ALA A 226 -6.59 6.08 -2.52
N LEU A 227 -6.73 6.84 -1.44
CA LEU A 227 -5.97 6.64 -0.20
C LEU A 227 -6.57 5.47 0.60
N ASP A 228 -5.86 4.99 1.61
CA ASP A 228 -6.44 4.09 2.63
C ASP A 228 -7.35 4.83 3.63
N LEU A 229 -7.64 6.12 3.37
CA LEU A 229 -8.49 7.00 4.16
C LEU A 229 -9.62 7.52 3.28
N PRO A 230 -10.79 7.87 3.84
CA PRO A 230 -11.83 8.58 3.11
C PRO A 230 -11.25 9.85 2.50
N ALA A 231 -11.59 10.12 1.24
CA ALA A 231 -11.07 11.29 0.53
C ALA A 231 -12.14 12.04 -0.25
N VAL A 232 -11.94 13.33 -0.46
CA VAL A 232 -12.70 14.16 -1.40
C VAL A 232 -11.77 14.55 -2.55
N ALA A 233 -11.97 13.94 -3.71
CA ALA A 233 -11.26 14.31 -4.93
C ALA A 233 -11.91 15.55 -5.56
N ARG A 234 -11.21 16.68 -5.49
CA ARG A 234 -11.66 17.93 -6.08
C ARG A 234 -11.28 17.94 -7.56
N ILE A 235 -12.29 17.92 -8.44
CA ILE A 235 -12.12 17.87 -9.89
C ILE A 235 -12.08 19.29 -10.45
N THR A 236 -10.88 19.74 -10.80
CA THR A 236 -10.57 21.02 -11.45
C THR A 236 -9.77 20.78 -12.73
N ASP A 237 -9.70 21.78 -13.60
CA ASP A 237 -8.76 21.77 -14.74
C ASP A 237 -7.29 21.90 -14.29
N GLU A 238 -7.06 22.44 -13.10
CA GLU A 238 -5.74 22.53 -12.50
C GLU A 238 -5.28 21.15 -11.99
N LYS A 239 -4.14 20.69 -12.50
CA LYS A 239 -3.48 19.44 -12.08
C LYS A 239 -2.40 19.77 -11.06
N LYS A 240 -2.37 19.04 -9.95
CA LYS A 240 -1.25 19.07 -9.00
C LYS A 240 -0.51 17.74 -9.03
N SER A 241 0.81 17.81 -8.94
CA SER A 241 1.63 16.65 -8.61
C SER A 241 1.39 16.31 -7.14
N GLU A 242 0.37 15.51 -6.87
CA GLU A 242 0.18 14.94 -5.53
C GLU A 242 1.12 13.73 -5.37
N PRO A 243 1.85 13.65 -4.26
CA PRO A 243 2.89 12.66 -4.09
C PRO A 243 2.34 11.23 -3.92
N SER A 244 3.03 10.25 -4.52
CA SER A 244 2.80 8.82 -4.28
C SER A 244 3.00 8.47 -2.81
N GLY A 245 2.36 7.42 -2.27
CA GLY A 245 2.27 7.14 -0.82
C GLY A 245 3.57 7.17 0.02
N ASN A 246 4.74 6.99 -0.58
CA ASN A 246 6.03 7.13 0.11
C ASN A 246 6.55 8.58 0.20
N LEU A 247 5.95 9.51 -0.55
CA LEU A 247 6.33 10.91 -0.61
C LEU A 247 5.47 11.75 0.36
N SER A 248 6.05 12.76 0.99
CA SER A 248 5.31 13.72 1.82
C SER A 248 4.31 14.51 0.97
N PRO A 249 3.16 14.97 1.49
CA PRO A 249 2.11 15.70 0.75
C PRO A 249 2.61 16.87 -0.12
N ASP A 250 3.70 17.53 0.27
CA ASP A 250 4.33 18.63 -0.46
C ASP A 250 5.38 18.19 -1.50
N GLY A 251 5.60 16.89 -1.65
CA GLY A 251 6.53 16.27 -2.58
C GLY A 251 8.01 16.46 -2.21
N LYS A 252 8.31 16.98 -1.01
CA LYS A 252 9.69 17.30 -0.62
C LYS A 252 10.46 16.15 -0.02
N TRP A 253 9.78 15.16 0.54
CA TRP A 253 10.41 14.04 1.23
C TRP A 253 9.99 12.71 0.63
N HIS A 254 10.89 11.74 0.60
CA HIS A 254 10.61 10.36 0.22
C HIS A 254 11.06 9.40 1.32
N ALA A 255 10.17 8.50 1.73
CA ALA A 255 10.47 7.41 2.63
C ALA A 255 10.88 6.16 1.85
N LEU A 256 12.04 5.60 2.13
CA LEU A 256 12.58 4.43 1.43
C LEU A 256 13.32 3.48 2.34
N ILE A 257 13.48 2.24 1.88
CA ILE A 257 14.28 1.22 2.55
C ILE A 257 15.65 1.18 1.88
N LYS A 258 16.72 1.33 2.67
CA LYS A 258 18.11 1.13 2.26
C LYS A 258 18.84 0.35 3.35
N ASP A 259 19.59 -0.67 2.99
CA ASP A 259 20.34 -1.53 3.93
C ASP A 259 19.47 -2.02 5.11
N ASN A 260 18.24 -2.46 4.80
CA ASN A 260 17.23 -2.89 5.77
C ASN A 260 16.88 -1.81 6.82
N ASN A 261 17.07 -0.54 6.51
CA ASN A 261 16.68 0.59 7.35
C ASN A 261 15.75 1.54 6.60
N VAL A 262 14.83 2.17 7.33
CA VAL A 262 13.92 3.17 6.76
C VAL A 262 14.57 4.54 6.87
N PHE A 263 14.76 5.17 5.72
CA PHE A 263 15.27 6.52 5.54
C PHE A 263 14.16 7.45 5.06
N VAL A 264 14.20 8.70 5.52
CA VAL A 264 13.43 9.79 4.90
C VAL A 264 14.42 10.79 4.30
N GLU A 265 14.29 11.06 3.01
CA GLU A 265 15.27 11.86 2.26
C GLU A 265 14.60 13.00 1.50
N PRO A 266 15.27 14.14 1.30
CA PRO A 266 14.78 15.19 0.41
C PRO A 266 14.70 14.70 -1.04
N THR A 267 13.63 15.01 -1.76
CA THR A 267 13.47 14.62 -3.17
C THR A 267 14.44 15.32 -4.10
N THR A 268 15.03 16.44 -3.68
CA THR A 268 16.07 17.17 -4.40
C THR A 268 17.49 16.62 -4.16
N GLY A 269 17.63 15.58 -3.33
CA GLY A 269 18.91 15.12 -2.79
C GLY A 269 19.32 15.92 -1.55
N GLY A 270 20.02 15.26 -0.63
CA GLY A 270 20.45 15.84 0.65
C GLY A 270 20.72 14.77 1.71
N GLU A 271 20.92 15.20 2.95
CA GLU A 271 21.13 14.30 4.09
C GLU A 271 19.83 13.57 4.45
N SER A 272 19.91 12.25 4.56
CA SER A 272 18.81 11.36 4.94
C SER A 272 18.69 11.26 6.46
N ILE A 273 17.47 11.09 6.97
CA ILE A 273 17.17 10.83 8.40
C ILE A 273 16.73 9.40 8.67
#